data_AF-A0AAW4FB38-F1
#
_entry.id   AF-A0AAW4FB38-F1
#
_cell.length_a   1.000
_cell.length_b   1.000
_cell.length_c   1.000
_cell.angle_alpha   90.00
_cell.angle_beta   90.00
_cell.angle_gamma   90.00
#
_symmetry.space_group_name_H-M   'P 1'
#
loop_
_entity.id
_entity.type
_entity.pdbx_description
1 polymer ?
#
loop_
_entity_poly.entity_id
_entity_poly.type
_entity_poly.pdbx_seq_one_letter_code
_entity_poly.pdbx_strand_id
1 'polypeptide(L)'
;NLRELESLEGHYWDEESSRGYIAPYNAQVNLAETVLPADFVKSTVHKFQGRECDEIVFSTVLDKKRSSQQSRNIAFVDNPELVNVAVSRARNKFTLVTGNDVFERHAGHIAALIRYIRYYADDGEIFESPVISAFDLLYSEYDKSLERLNSRLNSDDSRFKSEQIVACLLRDILSQDSYRSMMFHSQIALNQLVLLERGDFTHRELLFMRNRASCDFVVYYKVGKTPLGVIEVDGGYHLTSVQAERDELKNSILKKCGLPLLRLRTIDSDIEGKLGAFLSGLSG
;
A
#
# COMPACT_ATOMS: atom_id res chain seq x y z
N ASN A 1 -7.73 -1.55 -1.54
CA ASN A 1 -6.94 -0.44 -2.09
C ASN A 1 -6.78 0.62 -1.01
N LEU A 2 -5.66 0.62 -0.29
CA LEU A 2 -5.39 1.60 0.78
C LEU A 2 -5.25 3.02 0.21
N ARG A 3 -4.69 3.14 -0.99
CA ARG A 3 -4.44 4.42 -1.64
C ARG A 3 -5.71 5.20 -1.96
N GLU A 4 -6.79 4.50 -2.30
CA GLU A 4 -8.10 5.14 -2.48
C GLU A 4 -8.65 5.71 -1.17
N LEU A 5 -8.29 5.15 -0.02
CA LEU A 5 -8.69 5.68 1.29
C LEU A 5 -7.81 6.86 1.68
N GLU A 6 -6.50 6.75 1.46
CA GLU A 6 -5.55 7.86 1.70
C GLU A 6 -5.83 9.05 0.77
N SER A 7 -6.33 8.84 -0.45
CA SER A 7 -6.77 9.95 -1.31
C SER A 7 -8.00 10.70 -0.78
N LEU A 8 -8.72 10.13 0.20
CA LEU A 8 -9.82 10.82 0.88
C LEU A 8 -9.31 11.63 2.08
N GLU A 9 -8.10 11.36 2.58
CA GLU A 9 -7.45 12.14 3.63
C GLU A 9 -6.98 13.49 3.04
N GLY A 10 -7.77 14.54 3.27
CA GLY A 10 -7.53 15.87 2.71
C GLY A 10 -8.71 16.45 1.94
N HIS A 11 -9.73 15.64 1.64
CA HIS A 11 -11.01 16.15 1.18
C HIS A 11 -11.79 16.79 2.33
N TYR A 12 -12.30 18.00 2.11
CA TYR A 12 -13.18 18.67 3.06
C TYR A 12 -14.55 18.00 3.05
N TRP A 13 -14.97 17.54 4.22
CA TRP A 13 -16.27 16.92 4.45
C TRP A 13 -17.09 17.86 5.32
N ASP A 14 -18.38 18.00 5.02
CA ASP A 14 -19.29 18.73 5.89
C ASP A 14 -19.54 17.94 7.18
N GLU A 15 -19.20 18.53 8.33
CA GLU A 15 -19.28 17.87 9.64
C GLU A 15 -20.72 17.60 10.07
N GLU A 16 -21.70 18.38 9.59
CA GLU A 16 -23.12 18.22 9.91
C GLU A 16 -23.82 17.16 9.04
N SER A 17 -23.23 16.83 7.89
CA SER A 17 -23.80 15.89 6.93
C SER A 17 -23.52 14.44 7.31
N SER A 18 -24.54 13.59 7.17
CA SER A 18 -24.36 12.14 7.30
C SER A 18 -23.53 11.60 6.14
N ARG A 19 -22.51 10.79 6.43
CA ARG A 19 -21.50 10.35 5.47
C ARG A 19 -21.47 8.83 5.37
N GLY A 20 -21.48 8.32 4.14
CA GLY A 20 -21.36 6.89 3.87
C GLY A 20 -20.19 6.57 2.95
N TYR A 21 -19.46 5.51 3.27
CA TYR A 21 -18.46 4.92 2.39
C TYR A 21 -18.95 3.54 1.93
N ILE A 22 -19.08 3.36 0.62
CA ILE A 22 -19.53 2.10 0.04
C ILE A 22 -18.49 1.55 -0.94
N ALA A 23 -18.28 0.23 -0.85
CA ALA A 23 -17.39 -0.50 -1.74
C ALA A 23 -17.98 -1.87 -2.12
N PRO A 24 -17.63 -2.45 -3.28
CA PRO A 24 -18.16 -3.74 -3.70
C PRO A 24 -17.59 -4.92 -2.90
N TYR A 25 -16.43 -4.76 -2.24
CA TYR A 25 -15.71 -5.84 -1.56
C TYR A 25 -15.64 -5.64 -0.04
N ASN A 26 -15.96 -6.68 0.75
CA ASN A 26 -15.85 -6.65 2.22
C ASN A 26 -14.42 -6.32 2.69
N ALA A 27 -13.40 -6.80 1.98
CA ALA A 27 -12.00 -6.52 2.35
C ALA A 27 -11.68 -5.02 2.30
N GLN A 28 -12.29 -4.28 1.37
CA GLN A 28 -12.15 -2.82 1.32
C GLN A 28 -12.89 -2.15 2.47
N VAL A 29 -14.11 -2.59 2.76
CA VAL A 29 -14.91 -2.07 3.89
C VAL A 29 -14.15 -2.27 5.20
N ASN A 30 -13.60 -3.46 5.45
CA ASN A 30 -12.81 -3.75 6.64
C ASN A 30 -11.55 -2.86 6.74
N LEU A 31 -10.92 -2.53 5.61
CA LEU A 31 -9.79 -1.60 5.60
C LEU A 31 -10.25 -0.17 5.90
N ALA A 32 -11.38 0.26 5.33
CA ALA A 32 -11.97 1.56 5.58
C ALA A 32 -12.34 1.79 7.06
N GLU A 33 -12.76 0.74 7.78
CA GLU A 33 -12.99 0.79 9.23
C GLU A 33 -11.73 1.13 10.04
N THR A 34 -10.54 0.82 9.51
CA THR A 34 -9.27 1.09 10.19
C THR A 34 -8.67 2.46 9.87
N VAL A 35 -9.16 3.13 8.82
CA VAL A 35 -8.55 4.35 8.26
C VAL A 35 -9.52 5.52 8.34
N LEU A 36 -10.77 5.35 7.89
CA LEU A 36 -11.73 6.44 7.82
C LEU A 36 -12.29 6.79 9.20
N PRO A 37 -12.64 8.06 9.45
CA PRO A 37 -13.19 8.51 10.72
C PRO A 37 -14.47 7.76 11.12
N ALA A 38 -14.75 7.66 12.42
CA ALA A 38 -15.83 6.83 12.97
C ALA A 38 -17.23 7.25 12.53
N ASP A 39 -17.42 8.50 12.14
CA ASP A 39 -18.69 9.10 11.69
C ASP A 39 -19.12 8.65 10.28
N PHE A 40 -18.22 8.07 9.48
CA PHE A 40 -18.58 7.41 8.23
C PHE A 40 -19.30 6.09 8.50
N VAL A 41 -20.47 5.90 7.87
CA VAL A 41 -21.12 4.59 7.78
C VAL A 41 -20.45 3.80 6.65
N LYS A 42 -19.68 2.75 6.98
CA LYS A 42 -19.01 1.91 5.98
C LYS A 42 -19.78 0.62 5.75
N SER A 43 -20.02 0.26 4.50
CA SER A 43 -20.61 -1.04 4.17
C SER A 43 -20.36 -1.45 2.73
N THR A 44 -20.72 -2.69 2.41
CA THR A 44 -20.78 -3.07 0.99
C THR A 44 -22.01 -2.47 0.33
N VAL A 45 -21.95 -2.23 -0.98
CA VAL A 45 -23.09 -1.68 -1.76
C VAL A 45 -24.38 -2.47 -1.48
N HIS A 46 -24.31 -3.80 -1.49
CA HIS A 46 -25.44 -4.68 -1.21
C HIS A 46 -26.00 -4.52 0.22
N LYS A 47 -25.13 -4.36 1.22
CA LYS A 47 -25.55 -4.19 2.63
C LYS A 47 -26.03 -2.78 2.95
N PHE A 48 -25.71 -1.80 2.10
CA PHE A 48 -26.17 -0.42 2.24
C PHE A 48 -27.55 -0.19 1.60
N GLN A 49 -28.11 -1.21 0.93
CA GLN A 49 -29.41 -1.09 0.28
C GLN A 49 -30.53 -0.74 1.29
N GLY A 50 -31.30 0.30 0.97
CA GLY A 50 -32.38 0.82 1.84
C GLY A 50 -31.93 1.84 2.87
N ARG A 51 -30.63 2.18 2.91
CA ARG A 51 -30.09 3.32 3.66
C ARG A 51 -29.66 4.42 2.68
N GLU A 52 -29.59 5.65 3.16
CA GLU A 52 -29.14 6.83 2.43
C GLU A 52 -28.32 7.72 3.38
N CYS A 53 -27.36 8.46 2.82
CA CYS A 53 -26.59 9.49 3.50
C CYS A 53 -26.61 10.77 2.67
N ASP A 54 -26.34 11.90 3.33
CA ASP A 54 -26.22 13.20 2.66
C ASP A 54 -25.08 13.18 1.65
N GLU A 55 -23.95 12.61 2.06
CA GLU A 55 -22.78 12.40 1.21
C GLU A 55 -22.41 10.92 1.12
N ILE A 56 -22.16 10.44 -0.09
CA ILE A 56 -21.68 9.08 -0.35
C ILE A 56 -20.39 9.09 -1.14
N VAL A 57 -19.41 8.35 -0.63
CA VAL A 57 -18.20 7.98 -1.35
C VAL A 57 -18.35 6.55 -1.84
N PHE A 58 -18.33 6.35 -3.15
CA PHE A 58 -18.29 5.02 -3.77
C PHE A 58 -16.91 4.72 -4.32
N SER A 59 -16.28 3.68 -3.80
CA SER A 59 -14.97 3.19 -4.23
C SER A 59 -15.13 1.96 -5.11
N THR A 60 -14.57 2.00 -6.33
CA THR A 60 -14.57 0.84 -7.23
C THR A 60 -13.53 -0.20 -6.82
N VAL A 61 -12.51 0.19 -6.03
CA VAL A 61 -11.40 -0.65 -5.53
C VAL A 61 -10.44 -1.16 -6.61
N LEU A 62 -10.85 -1.11 -7.88
CA LEU A 62 -10.10 -1.63 -8.99
C LEU A 62 -8.99 -0.66 -9.41
N ASP A 63 -7.79 -1.21 -9.54
CA ASP A 63 -6.60 -0.52 -10.04
C ASP A 63 -6.11 -1.17 -11.34
N LYS A 64 -5.00 -0.67 -11.89
CA LYS A 64 -4.40 -1.18 -13.13
C LYS A 64 -3.72 -2.55 -12.97
N LYS A 65 -3.78 -3.22 -11.81
CA LYS A 65 -3.14 -4.52 -11.60
C LYS A 65 -3.81 -5.60 -12.45
N ARG A 66 -3.02 -6.56 -12.97
CA ARG A 66 -3.54 -7.68 -13.79
C ARG A 66 -4.64 -8.49 -13.11
N SER A 67 -4.60 -8.65 -11.79
CA SER A 67 -5.65 -9.31 -11.02
C SER A 67 -6.94 -8.49 -10.96
N SER A 68 -6.83 -7.17 -10.80
CA SER A 68 -7.95 -6.22 -10.80
C SER A 68 -8.60 -6.07 -12.18
N GLN A 69 -7.79 -6.13 -13.23
CA GLN A 69 -8.21 -6.07 -14.65
C GLN A 69 -8.78 -7.40 -15.20
N GLN A 70 -8.96 -8.42 -14.35
CA GLN A 70 -9.66 -9.63 -14.79
C GLN A 70 -11.10 -9.27 -15.15
N SER A 71 -11.57 -9.70 -16.32
CA SER A 71 -12.90 -9.37 -16.85
C SER A 71 -14.03 -9.64 -15.85
N ARG A 72 -13.90 -10.66 -15.00
CA ARG A 72 -14.87 -10.98 -13.94
C ARG A 72 -14.98 -9.90 -12.86
N ASN A 73 -13.88 -9.25 -12.50
CA ASN A 73 -13.87 -8.22 -11.45
C ASN A 73 -14.44 -6.92 -12.00
N ILE A 74 -14.03 -6.55 -13.22
CA ILE A 74 -14.61 -5.41 -13.95
C ILE A 74 -16.11 -5.63 -14.11
N ALA A 75 -16.56 -6.78 -14.63
CA ALA A 75 -17.98 -7.06 -14.83
C ALA A 75 -18.81 -7.07 -13.54
N PHE A 76 -18.22 -7.48 -12.41
CA PHE A 76 -18.89 -7.43 -11.11
C PHE A 76 -19.13 -5.99 -10.63
N VAL A 77 -18.10 -5.14 -10.69
CA VAL A 77 -18.19 -3.73 -10.25
C VAL A 77 -19.00 -2.90 -11.24
N ASP A 78 -18.92 -3.22 -12.53
CA ASP A 78 -19.64 -2.57 -13.61
C ASP A 78 -21.09 -3.06 -13.77
N ASN A 79 -21.60 -3.87 -12.83
CA ASN A 79 -23.00 -4.32 -12.85
C ASN A 79 -23.96 -3.11 -12.70
N PRO A 80 -24.96 -2.96 -13.59
CA PRO A 80 -25.90 -1.82 -13.55
C PRO A 80 -26.68 -1.68 -12.25
N GLU A 81 -27.09 -2.80 -11.63
CA GLU A 81 -27.81 -2.81 -10.36
C GLU A 81 -26.92 -2.30 -9.23
N LEU A 82 -25.66 -2.73 -9.21
CA LEU A 82 -24.68 -2.28 -8.22
C LEU A 82 -24.43 -0.77 -8.35
N VAL A 83 -24.22 -0.29 -9.59
CA VAL A 83 -24.01 1.14 -9.87
C VAL A 83 -25.24 1.95 -9.47
N ASN A 84 -26.45 1.51 -9.85
CA ASN A 84 -27.69 2.19 -9.50
C ASN A 84 -27.91 2.25 -7.98
N VAL A 85 -27.64 1.14 -7.27
CA VAL A 85 -27.71 1.13 -5.81
C VAL A 85 -26.71 2.14 -5.26
N ALA A 86 -25.46 2.14 -5.71
CA ALA A 86 -24.43 3.06 -5.22
C ALA A 86 -24.78 4.54 -5.41
N VAL A 87 -25.20 4.93 -6.62
CA VAL A 87 -25.57 6.32 -6.94
C VAL A 87 -26.80 6.77 -6.15
N SER A 88 -27.80 5.90 -5.99
CA SER A 88 -29.05 6.22 -5.27
C SER A 88 -28.90 6.33 -3.75
N ARG A 89 -27.71 6.09 -3.17
CA ARG A 89 -27.49 6.25 -1.72
C ARG A 89 -27.22 7.69 -1.31
N ALA A 90 -26.82 8.55 -2.25
CA ALA A 90 -26.47 9.94 -1.99
C ALA A 90 -27.72 10.82 -2.06
N ARG A 91 -27.92 11.70 -1.07
CA ARG A 91 -28.97 12.74 -1.14
C ARG A 91 -28.46 14.03 -1.74
N ASN A 92 -27.29 14.49 -1.31
CA ASN A 92 -26.74 15.79 -1.69
C ASN A 92 -25.50 15.64 -2.56
N LYS A 93 -24.57 14.75 -2.18
CA LYS A 93 -23.27 14.63 -2.85
C LYS A 93 -22.88 13.17 -3.09
N PHE A 94 -22.47 12.89 -4.31
CA PHE A 94 -21.91 11.59 -4.69
C PHE A 94 -20.48 11.77 -5.18
N THR A 95 -19.55 11.05 -4.57
CA THR A 95 -18.13 11.04 -4.94
C THR A 95 -17.74 9.65 -5.41
N LEU A 96 -17.23 9.56 -6.65
CA LEU A 96 -16.70 8.32 -7.22
C LEU A 96 -15.17 8.29 -7.05
N VAL A 97 -14.66 7.26 -6.40
CA VAL A 97 -13.23 6.97 -6.30
C VAL A 97 -12.92 5.76 -7.16
N THR A 98 -12.03 5.94 -8.13
CA THR A 98 -11.67 4.88 -9.07
C THR A 98 -10.25 5.07 -9.58
N GLY A 99 -9.57 3.97 -9.95
CA GLY A 99 -8.29 4.06 -10.64
C GLY A 99 -8.41 4.72 -12.02
N ASN A 100 -7.43 5.54 -12.37
CA ASN A 100 -7.34 6.17 -13.69
C ASN A 100 -7.35 5.11 -14.80
N ASP A 101 -8.10 5.37 -15.87
CA ASP A 101 -8.24 4.57 -17.08
C ASP A 101 -8.70 3.11 -16.90
N VAL A 102 -9.02 2.68 -15.68
CA VAL A 102 -9.45 1.30 -15.37
C VAL A 102 -10.72 0.92 -16.14
N PHE A 103 -11.63 1.88 -16.32
CA PHE A 103 -12.91 1.67 -16.99
C PHE A 103 -12.99 2.35 -18.36
N GLU A 104 -11.97 3.11 -18.79
CA GLU A 104 -12.04 3.93 -20.02
C GLU A 104 -12.12 3.08 -21.31
N ARG A 105 -11.57 1.86 -21.29
CA ARG A 105 -11.60 0.95 -22.46
C ARG A 105 -12.92 0.18 -22.60
N HIS A 106 -13.85 0.35 -21.67
CA HIS A 106 -15.11 -0.39 -21.64
C HIS A 106 -16.29 0.54 -21.87
N ALA A 107 -17.24 0.14 -22.72
CA ALA A 107 -18.55 0.80 -22.86
C ALA A 107 -19.48 0.50 -21.67
N GLY A 108 -18.90 0.40 -20.48
CA GLY A 108 -19.52 -0.03 -19.23
C GLY A 108 -20.30 1.07 -18.52
N HIS A 109 -21.04 0.69 -17.48
CA HIS A 109 -21.86 1.59 -16.68
C HIS A 109 -21.02 2.57 -15.85
N ILE A 110 -19.91 2.12 -15.26
CA ILE A 110 -18.95 2.97 -14.55
C ILE A 110 -18.28 3.94 -15.52
N ALA A 111 -17.90 3.50 -16.72
CA ALA A 111 -17.32 4.38 -17.72
C ALA A 111 -18.31 5.46 -18.18
N ALA A 112 -19.59 5.10 -18.33
CA ALA A 112 -20.65 6.07 -18.61
C ALA A 112 -20.85 7.05 -17.46
N LEU A 113 -20.82 6.58 -16.21
CA LEU A 113 -20.90 7.42 -15.02
C LEU A 113 -19.70 8.38 -14.92
N ILE A 114 -18.47 7.92 -15.17
CA ILE A 114 -17.27 8.76 -15.22
C ILE A 114 -17.44 9.86 -16.28
N ARG A 115 -17.88 9.49 -17.49
CA ARG A 115 -18.14 10.49 -18.55
C ARG A 115 -19.23 11.48 -18.15
N TYR A 116 -20.28 11.02 -17.50
CA TYR A 116 -21.35 11.88 -17.00
C TYR A 116 -20.83 12.87 -15.96
N ILE A 117 -20.11 12.39 -14.94
CA ILE A 117 -19.50 13.24 -13.92
C ILE A 117 -18.54 14.23 -14.58
N ARG A 118 -17.61 13.78 -15.42
CA ARG A 118 -16.66 14.67 -16.11
C ARG A 118 -17.32 15.72 -17.01
N TYR A 119 -18.51 15.44 -17.53
CA TYR A 119 -19.22 16.36 -18.41
C TYR A 119 -19.95 17.48 -17.64
N TYR A 120 -20.44 17.19 -16.43
CA TYR A 120 -21.22 18.11 -15.62
C TYR A 120 -20.45 18.73 -14.44
N ALA A 121 -19.36 18.10 -14.01
CA ALA A 121 -18.50 18.60 -12.95
C ALA A 121 -17.71 19.82 -13.42
N ASP A 122 -17.60 20.81 -12.55
CA ASP A 122 -16.67 21.92 -12.79
C ASP A 122 -15.22 21.42 -12.65
N ASP A 123 -14.26 22.13 -13.26
CA ASP A 123 -12.83 21.77 -13.23
C ASP A 123 -12.26 21.59 -11.81
N GLY A 124 -12.91 22.17 -10.80
CA GLY A 124 -12.55 22.05 -9.38
C GLY A 124 -13.15 20.84 -8.64
N GLU A 125 -14.01 20.04 -9.28
CA GLU A 125 -14.67 18.87 -8.67
C GLU A 125 -14.07 17.52 -9.11
N ILE A 126 -13.23 17.55 -10.13
CA ILE A 126 -12.45 16.39 -10.59
C ILE A 126 -11.07 16.46 -9.97
N PHE A 127 -10.77 15.53 -9.07
CA PHE A 127 -9.50 15.47 -8.37
C PHE A 127 -8.70 14.25 -8.83
N GLU A 128 -7.50 14.51 -9.34
CA GLU A 128 -6.49 13.46 -9.46
C GLU A 128 -5.72 13.38 -8.14
N SER A 129 -5.76 12.22 -7.50
CA SER A 129 -5.04 12.01 -6.24
C SER A 129 -3.53 12.21 -6.44
N PRO A 130 -2.86 13.06 -5.63
CA PRO A 130 -1.41 13.22 -5.69
C PRO A 130 -0.65 12.05 -5.06
N VAL A 131 -1.36 11.03 -4.54
CA VAL A 131 -0.77 9.86 -3.87
C VAL A 131 -0.10 8.95 -4.91
N ILE A 132 1.11 9.35 -5.32
CA ILE A 132 1.99 8.61 -6.21
C ILE A 132 2.87 7.70 -5.35
N SER A 133 2.83 6.39 -5.59
CA SER A 133 3.72 5.46 -4.90
C SER A 133 4.97 5.23 -5.73
N ALA A 134 6.13 5.17 -5.08
CA ALA A 134 7.36 4.73 -5.73
C ALA A 134 7.22 3.35 -6.41
N PHE A 135 6.36 2.47 -5.87
CA PHE A 135 6.06 1.17 -6.45
C PHE A 135 5.19 1.22 -7.71
N ASP A 136 4.70 2.38 -8.14
CA ASP A 136 4.00 2.51 -9.42
C ASP A 136 4.89 2.21 -10.62
N LEU A 137 6.21 2.35 -10.44
CA LEU A 137 7.22 1.89 -11.40
C LEU A 137 7.16 0.39 -11.72
N LEU A 138 6.43 -0.41 -10.94
CA LEU A 138 6.17 -1.82 -11.22
C LEU A 138 5.12 -2.03 -12.33
N TYR A 139 4.41 -0.97 -12.74
CA TYR A 139 3.40 -0.99 -13.81
C TYR A 139 3.91 -0.26 -15.05
N SER A 140 3.41 -0.65 -16.22
CA SER A 140 3.83 -0.05 -17.51
C SER A 140 3.33 1.39 -17.69
N GLU A 141 2.26 1.76 -17.01
CA GLU A 141 1.57 3.05 -17.12
C GLU A 141 1.77 3.88 -15.84
N TYR A 142 3.03 4.02 -15.41
CA TYR A 142 3.39 4.79 -14.23
C TYR A 142 3.45 6.30 -14.52
N ASP A 143 3.31 7.11 -13.48
CA ASP A 143 3.33 8.58 -13.60
C ASP A 143 4.72 9.10 -14.02
N LYS A 144 4.77 10.03 -14.97
CA LYS A 144 6.05 10.58 -15.50
C LYS A 144 6.91 11.27 -14.44
N SER A 145 6.33 11.75 -13.34
CA SER A 145 7.07 12.27 -12.19
C SER A 145 8.08 11.26 -11.63
N LEU A 146 7.83 9.95 -11.80
CA LEU A 146 8.72 8.87 -11.36
C LEU A 146 9.87 8.56 -12.34
N GLU A 147 9.97 9.23 -13.50
CA GLU A 147 11.08 9.02 -14.45
C GLU A 147 12.45 9.31 -13.82
N ARG A 148 12.52 10.35 -12.97
CA ARG A 148 13.75 10.67 -12.22
C ARG A 148 14.16 9.52 -11.30
N LEU A 149 13.21 8.89 -10.61
CA LEU A 149 13.48 7.73 -9.76
C LEU A 149 13.87 6.52 -10.61
N ASN A 150 13.12 6.24 -11.68
CA ASN A 150 13.32 5.10 -12.56
C ASN A 150 14.72 5.10 -13.20
N SER A 151 15.23 6.26 -13.62
CA SER A 151 16.56 6.38 -14.24
C SER A 151 17.73 6.14 -13.28
N ARG A 152 17.47 6.17 -11.96
CA ARG A 152 18.47 6.00 -10.89
C ARG A 152 18.46 4.60 -10.28
N LEU A 153 17.50 3.77 -10.66
CA LEU A 153 17.44 2.38 -10.24
C LEU A 153 18.68 1.64 -10.75
N ASN A 154 19.25 0.79 -9.90
CA ASN A 154 20.41 -0.01 -10.23
C ASN A 154 20.02 -1.49 -10.26
N SER A 155 20.25 -2.17 -11.38
CA SER A 155 19.95 -3.60 -11.52
C SER A 155 20.81 -4.48 -10.61
N ASP A 156 21.98 -3.99 -10.18
CA ASP A 156 22.88 -4.73 -9.30
C ASP A 156 22.38 -4.76 -7.85
N ASP A 157 21.45 -3.87 -7.47
CA ASP A 157 20.89 -3.83 -6.11
C ASP A 157 20.04 -5.08 -5.82
N SER A 158 19.28 -5.57 -6.81
CA SER A 158 18.45 -6.77 -6.72
C SER A 158 17.90 -7.16 -8.09
N ARG A 159 17.54 -8.44 -8.24
CA ARG A 159 16.74 -8.91 -9.39
C ARG A 159 15.30 -8.38 -9.36
N PHE A 160 14.80 -7.95 -8.20
CA PHE A 160 13.44 -7.49 -8.03
C PHE A 160 13.39 -5.97 -8.12
N LYS A 161 12.60 -5.44 -9.07
CA LYS A 161 12.46 -3.99 -9.27
C LYS A 161 11.94 -3.27 -8.01
N SER A 162 11.11 -3.93 -7.20
CA SER A 162 10.63 -3.40 -5.91
C SER A 162 11.77 -3.13 -4.93
N GLU A 163 12.73 -4.06 -4.82
CA GLU A 163 13.92 -3.86 -3.98
C GLU A 163 14.84 -2.79 -4.55
N GLN A 164 15.01 -2.71 -5.88
CA GLN A 164 15.80 -1.63 -6.52
C GLN A 164 15.24 -0.24 -6.17
N ILE A 165 13.91 -0.11 -6.15
CA ILE A 165 13.22 1.13 -5.76
C ILE A 165 13.56 1.48 -4.31
N VAL A 166 13.38 0.54 -3.38
CA VAL A 166 13.67 0.77 -1.95
C VAL A 166 15.14 1.07 -1.71
N ALA A 167 16.06 0.38 -2.39
CA ALA A 167 17.49 0.63 -2.31
C ALA A 167 17.86 2.05 -2.77
N CYS A 168 17.24 2.54 -3.86
CA CYS A 168 17.43 3.91 -4.33
C CYS A 168 16.94 4.94 -3.29
N LEU A 169 15.74 4.74 -2.75
CA LEU A 169 15.18 5.63 -1.72
C LEU A 169 16.00 5.63 -0.43
N LEU A 170 16.48 4.46 0.01
CA LEU A 170 17.38 4.34 1.15
C LEU A 170 18.69 5.09 0.93
N ARG A 171 19.29 5.02 -0.27
CA ARG A 171 20.48 5.80 -0.60
C ARG A 171 20.22 7.31 -0.48
N ASP A 172 19.04 7.77 -0.89
CA ASP A 172 18.65 9.18 -0.79
C ASP A 172 18.47 9.64 0.65
N ILE A 173 17.68 8.90 1.43
CA ILE A 173 17.41 9.25 2.82
C ILE A 173 18.70 9.21 3.64
N LEU A 174 19.52 8.16 3.48
CA LEU A 174 20.76 8.00 4.24
C LEU A 174 21.90 8.94 3.80
N SER A 175 21.72 9.67 2.68
CA SER A 175 22.64 10.75 2.28
C SER A 175 22.47 12.02 3.11
N GLN A 176 21.34 12.17 3.80
CA GLN A 176 21.05 13.33 4.64
C GLN A 176 21.94 13.34 5.90
N ASP A 177 22.23 14.54 6.40
CA ASP A 177 23.16 14.72 7.53
C ASP A 177 22.69 14.01 8.81
N SER A 178 21.38 13.94 9.04
CA SER A 178 20.75 13.26 10.19
C SER A 178 21.07 11.76 10.26
N TYR A 179 21.39 11.12 9.12
CA TYR A 179 21.62 9.68 9.02
C TYR A 179 23.07 9.32 8.64
N ARG A 180 24.01 10.28 8.74
CA ARG A 180 25.42 10.07 8.36
C ARG A 180 26.10 8.90 9.02
N SER A 181 25.70 8.53 10.24
CA SER A 181 26.24 7.40 10.99
C SER A 181 25.71 6.05 10.53
N MET A 182 24.69 6.01 9.67
CA MET A 182 24.01 4.80 9.25
C MET A 182 24.36 4.40 7.81
N MET A 183 24.29 3.10 7.53
CA MET A 183 24.37 2.53 6.18
C MET A 183 23.46 1.31 6.09
N PHE A 184 23.24 0.80 4.89
CA PHE A 184 22.49 -0.44 4.70
C PHE A 184 23.27 -1.46 3.88
N HIS A 185 22.90 -2.72 4.04
CA HIS A 185 23.29 -3.81 3.18
C HIS A 185 22.08 -4.62 2.76
N SER A 186 22.06 -5.07 1.51
CA SER A 186 21.00 -5.89 0.96
C SER A 186 21.29 -7.39 1.14
N GLN A 187 20.24 -8.21 1.15
CA GLN A 187 20.33 -9.68 1.06
C GLN A 187 21.20 -10.32 2.16
N ILE A 188 21.01 -9.89 3.41
CA ILE A 188 21.76 -10.40 4.57
C ILE A 188 21.09 -11.65 5.13
N ALA A 189 21.86 -12.71 5.34
CA ALA A 189 21.33 -13.92 5.96
C ALA A 189 21.02 -13.69 7.45
N LEU A 190 19.87 -14.18 7.91
CA LEU A 190 19.38 -13.98 9.28
C LEU A 190 20.35 -14.54 10.34
N ASN A 191 21.06 -15.62 10.00
CA ASN A 191 22.09 -16.23 10.86
C ASN A 191 23.39 -15.41 10.96
N GLN A 192 23.59 -14.39 10.11
CA GLN A 192 24.69 -13.44 10.23
C GLN A 192 24.31 -12.25 11.12
N LEU A 193 23.02 -11.94 11.18
CA LEU A 193 22.45 -10.85 11.96
C LEU A 193 22.29 -11.24 13.44
N VAL A 194 21.90 -12.50 13.68
CA VAL A 194 21.47 -12.99 14.98
C VAL A 194 22.53 -13.90 15.59
N LEU A 195 23.00 -13.55 16.78
CA LEU A 195 23.85 -14.42 17.58
C LEU A 195 22.99 -15.54 18.18
N LEU A 196 23.15 -16.76 17.63
CA LEU A 196 22.41 -17.96 18.06
C LEU A 196 22.52 -18.23 19.56
N GLU A 197 23.62 -17.81 20.19
CA GLU A 197 23.92 -18.01 21.61
C GLU A 197 23.20 -17.03 22.55
N ARG A 198 22.61 -15.95 22.01
CA ARG A 198 21.96 -14.90 22.81
C ARG A 198 20.44 -14.98 22.86
N GLY A 199 19.81 -15.87 22.10
CA GLY A 199 18.36 -15.97 22.02
C GLY A 199 17.82 -17.34 22.40
N ASP A 200 16.68 -17.35 23.10
CA ASP A 200 15.89 -18.56 23.33
C ASP A 200 15.09 -18.88 22.05
N PHE A 201 15.74 -19.57 21.11
CA PHE A 201 15.16 -19.95 19.83
C PHE A 201 14.55 -21.34 19.88
N THR A 202 13.33 -21.45 19.36
CA THR A 202 12.68 -22.74 19.12
C THR A 202 13.43 -23.54 18.06
N HIS A 203 13.25 -24.86 18.06
CA HIS A 203 13.82 -25.74 17.03
C HIS A 203 13.46 -25.29 15.61
N ARG A 204 12.22 -24.80 15.41
CA ARG A 204 11.73 -24.37 14.10
C ARG A 204 12.38 -23.04 13.64
N GLU A 205 12.65 -22.11 14.56
CA GLU A 205 13.41 -20.88 14.28
C GLU A 205 14.88 -21.18 13.93
N LEU A 206 15.52 -22.10 14.67
CA LEU A 206 16.88 -22.54 14.39
C LEU A 206 17.01 -23.18 13.00
N LEU A 207 16.06 -24.05 12.63
CA LEU A 207 16.01 -24.63 11.29
C LEU A 207 15.82 -23.57 10.20
N PHE A 208 14.95 -22.59 10.45
CA PHE A 208 14.71 -21.50 9.50
C PHE A 208 15.96 -20.65 9.26
N MET A 209 16.71 -20.31 10.32
CA MET A 209 17.99 -19.61 10.19
C MET A 209 19.06 -20.45 9.48
N ARG A 210 19.11 -21.77 9.75
CA ARG A 210 20.03 -22.70 9.05
C ARG A 210 19.75 -22.83 7.57
N ASN A 211 18.48 -22.68 7.17
CA ASN A 211 18.06 -22.71 5.77
C ASN A 211 18.36 -21.39 5.01
N ARG A 212 19.27 -20.54 5.53
CA ARG A 212 19.71 -19.28 4.93
C ARG A 212 18.54 -18.34 4.59
N ALA A 213 17.55 -18.25 5.47
CA ALA A 213 16.56 -17.17 5.37
C ALA A 213 17.28 -15.83 5.36
N SER A 214 17.03 -15.01 4.35
CA SER A 214 17.63 -13.68 4.19
C SER A 214 16.64 -12.58 4.53
N CYS A 215 17.20 -11.43 4.85
CA CYS A 215 16.51 -10.15 4.94
C CYS A 215 16.88 -9.29 3.74
N ASP A 216 15.88 -8.59 3.19
CA ASP A 216 16.07 -7.80 1.98
C ASP A 216 17.03 -6.64 2.24
N PHE A 217 16.85 -5.92 3.35
CA PHE A 217 17.75 -4.87 3.79
C PHE A 217 17.97 -4.89 5.29
N VAL A 218 19.19 -4.59 5.70
CA VAL A 218 19.55 -4.38 7.10
C VAL A 218 20.30 -3.06 7.24
N VAL A 219 19.85 -2.23 8.16
CA VAL A 219 20.46 -0.95 8.51
C VAL A 219 21.47 -1.17 9.64
N TYR A 220 22.64 -0.55 9.53
CA TYR A 220 23.75 -0.65 10.47
C TYR A 220 24.31 0.72 10.81
N TYR A 221 24.97 0.84 11.97
CA TYR A 221 25.96 1.89 12.14
C TYR A 221 27.18 1.64 11.24
N LYS A 222 27.70 2.70 10.61
CA LYS A 222 28.92 2.66 9.80
C LYS A 222 30.12 2.21 10.63
N VAL A 223 30.20 2.69 11.87
CA VAL A 223 31.22 2.34 12.87
C VAL A 223 30.70 1.19 13.73
N GLY A 224 31.54 0.18 13.96
CA GLY A 224 31.17 -1.00 14.77
C GLY A 224 30.27 -2.02 14.07
N LYS A 225 29.60 -1.64 12.97
CA LYS A 225 28.72 -2.52 12.16
C LYS A 225 27.63 -3.19 12.99
N THR A 226 27.13 -2.50 14.02
CA THR A 226 26.01 -2.98 14.83
C THR A 226 24.71 -2.85 14.03
N PRO A 227 23.91 -3.93 13.89
CA PRO A 227 22.62 -3.86 13.23
C PRO A 227 21.63 -3.03 14.05
N LEU A 228 20.89 -2.18 13.34
CA LEU A 228 19.90 -1.26 13.92
C LEU A 228 18.48 -1.71 13.64
N GLY A 229 18.21 -2.20 12.44
CA GLY A 229 16.86 -2.58 12.04
C GLY A 229 16.84 -3.27 10.68
N VAL A 230 15.73 -3.93 10.39
CA VAL A 230 15.51 -4.72 9.18
C VAL A 230 14.37 -4.12 8.38
N ILE A 231 14.49 -4.13 7.05
CA ILE A 231 13.43 -3.73 6.12
C ILE A 231 13.20 -4.89 5.14
N GLU A 232 11.94 -5.29 4.98
CA GLU A 232 11.49 -6.33 4.05
C GLU A 232 10.55 -5.73 3.01
N VAL A 233 10.67 -6.17 1.75
CA VAL A 233 9.85 -5.70 0.63
C VAL A 233 8.93 -6.83 0.16
N ASP A 234 7.71 -6.82 0.69
CA ASP A 234 6.72 -7.85 0.43
C ASP A 234 6.02 -7.61 -0.91
N GLY A 235 6.22 -8.53 -1.85
CA GLY A 235 5.50 -8.55 -3.13
C GLY A 235 4.00 -8.80 -2.96
N GLY A 236 3.17 -8.13 -3.77
CA GLY A 236 1.71 -8.21 -3.70
C GLY A 236 1.06 -9.55 -4.11
N TYR A 237 1.84 -10.61 -4.33
CA TYR A 237 1.36 -11.90 -4.78
C TYR A 237 1.89 -12.98 -3.82
N HIS A 238 0.99 -13.80 -3.27
CA HIS A 238 1.22 -14.95 -2.38
C HIS A 238 0.97 -14.73 -0.88
N LEU A 239 -0.29 -14.45 -0.52
CA LEU A 239 -0.84 -14.80 0.81
C LEU A 239 -0.99 -16.32 0.94
N THR A 240 0.12 -17.05 0.84
CA THR A 240 0.14 -18.50 1.07
C THR A 240 0.38 -18.75 2.56
N SER A 241 -0.18 -19.84 3.08
CA SER A 241 0.09 -20.28 4.47
C SER A 241 1.58 -20.42 4.74
N VAL A 242 2.36 -20.89 3.77
CA VAL A 242 3.82 -21.03 3.86
C VAL A 242 4.51 -19.68 4.03
N GLN A 243 4.10 -18.66 3.28
CA GLN A 243 4.69 -17.32 3.40
C GLN A 243 4.37 -16.70 4.76
N ALA A 244 3.11 -16.79 5.21
CA ALA A 244 2.69 -16.33 6.53
C ALA A 244 3.50 -17.01 7.64
N GLU A 245 3.68 -18.34 7.56
CA GLU A 245 4.44 -19.11 8.54
C GLU A 245 5.93 -18.70 8.59
N ARG A 246 6.52 -18.31 7.45
CA ARG A 246 7.91 -17.81 7.37
C ARG A 246 8.03 -16.40 7.92
N ASP A 247 7.05 -15.56 7.62
CA ASP A 247 6.98 -14.19 8.09
C ASP A 247 6.85 -14.13 9.61
N GLU A 248 6.01 -14.99 10.19
CA GLU A 248 5.88 -15.12 11.65
C GLU A 248 7.19 -15.52 12.33
N LEU A 249 7.97 -16.44 11.75
CA LEU A 249 9.28 -16.77 12.30
C LEU A 249 10.23 -15.62 12.25
N LYS A 250 10.31 -14.95 11.10
CA LYS A 250 11.24 -13.84 10.93
C LYS A 250 10.92 -12.74 11.94
N ASN A 251 9.63 -12.43 12.12
CA ASN A 251 9.14 -11.50 13.12
C ASN A 251 9.54 -11.94 14.54
N SER A 252 9.31 -13.20 14.89
CA SER A 252 9.66 -13.76 16.20
C SER A 252 11.17 -13.69 16.48
N ILE A 253 11.99 -14.11 15.52
CA ILE A 253 13.46 -14.12 15.64
C ILE A 253 13.99 -12.70 15.82
N LEU A 254 13.59 -11.76 14.96
CA LEU A 254 14.05 -10.37 15.04
C LEU A 254 13.61 -9.69 16.34
N LYS A 255 12.37 -9.95 16.78
CA LYS A 255 11.85 -9.45 18.07
C LYS A 255 12.67 -9.97 19.25
N LYS A 256 13.03 -11.26 19.27
CA LYS A 256 13.89 -11.85 20.32
C LYS A 256 15.29 -11.23 20.35
N CYS A 257 15.75 -10.72 19.21
CA CYS A 257 17.04 -10.05 19.09
C CYS A 257 16.96 -8.54 19.37
N GLY A 258 15.77 -8.00 19.65
CA GLY A 258 15.57 -6.58 19.86
C GLY A 258 15.77 -5.75 18.59
N LEU A 259 15.61 -6.35 17.40
CA LEU A 259 15.76 -5.66 16.12
C LEU A 259 14.40 -5.24 15.58
N PRO A 260 14.13 -3.92 15.44
CA PRO A 260 12.95 -3.42 14.76
C PRO A 260 12.87 -3.90 13.31
N LEU A 261 11.64 -4.16 12.85
CA LEU A 261 11.34 -4.63 11.51
C LEU A 261 10.30 -3.71 10.85
N LEU A 262 10.62 -3.21 9.65
CA LEU A 262 9.68 -2.56 8.75
C LEU A 262 9.35 -3.50 7.59
N ARG A 263 8.05 -3.66 7.28
CA ARG A 263 7.59 -4.35 6.07
C ARG A 263 6.95 -3.35 5.12
N LEU A 264 7.48 -3.28 3.90
CA LEU A 264 6.98 -2.45 2.82
C LEU A 264 6.27 -3.35 1.81
N ARG A 265 4.96 -3.23 1.68
CA ARG A 265 4.22 -3.99 0.68
C ARG A 265 4.23 -3.22 -0.63
N THR A 266 4.29 -3.90 -1.77
CA THR A 266 4.24 -3.22 -3.09
C THR A 266 2.91 -2.51 -3.38
N ILE A 267 1.90 -2.66 -2.49
CA ILE A 267 0.62 -1.95 -2.54
C ILE A 267 0.60 -0.69 -1.67
N ASP A 268 1.62 -0.50 -0.83
CA ASP A 268 1.73 0.66 0.03
C ASP A 268 2.02 1.92 -0.79
N SER A 269 1.60 3.04 -0.24
CA SER A 269 1.92 4.42 -0.61
C SER A 269 2.92 5.01 0.39
N ASP A 270 3.38 6.24 0.11
CA ASP A 270 4.29 7.02 0.96
C ASP A 270 5.47 6.20 1.49
N ILE A 271 6.18 5.56 0.55
CA ILE A 271 7.30 4.68 0.89
C ILE A 271 8.44 5.48 1.52
N GLU A 272 8.68 6.70 1.04
CA GLU A 272 9.69 7.61 1.60
C GLU A 272 9.36 8.02 3.03
N GLY A 273 8.12 8.43 3.32
CA GLY A 273 7.70 8.77 4.68
C GLY A 273 7.81 7.61 5.65
N LYS A 274 7.39 6.40 5.23
CA LYS A 274 7.52 5.18 6.06
C LYS A 274 8.97 4.82 6.35
N LEU A 275 9.85 4.91 5.35
CA LEU A 275 11.29 4.70 5.53
C LEU A 275 11.89 5.76 6.48
N GLY A 276 11.56 7.03 6.29
CA GLY A 276 12.02 8.13 7.13
C GLY A 276 11.59 7.98 8.59
N ALA A 277 10.31 7.69 8.83
CA ALA A 277 9.78 7.45 10.16
C ALA A 277 10.48 6.27 10.85
N PHE A 278 10.65 5.15 10.13
CA PHE A 278 11.37 3.99 10.67
C PHE A 278 12.82 4.32 11.03
N LEU A 279 13.58 4.93 10.11
CA LEU A 279 14.98 5.30 10.35
C LEU A 279 15.14 6.28 11.51
N SER A 280 14.24 7.26 11.64
CA SER A 280 14.25 8.21 12.76
C SER A 280 14.05 7.51 14.11
N GLY A 281 13.22 6.47 14.15
CA GLY A 281 13.02 5.64 15.34
C GLY A 281 14.22 4.77 15.70
N LEU A 282 15.13 4.49 14.75
CA LEU A 282 16.37 3.75 15.01
C LEU A 282 17.50 4.64 15.55
N SER A 283 17.43 5.95 15.32
CA SER A 283 18.41 6.92 15.81
C SER A 283 18.19 7.38 17.26
N GLY A 284 17.08 6.97 17.88
CA GLY A 284 16.70 7.33 19.26
C GLY A 284 17.35 6.47 20.33
#